data_AF-A0A1R3JDW3-F1
#
_entry.id   AF-A0A1R3JDW3-F1
#
_cell.length_a   1.000
_cell.length_b   1.000
_cell.length_c   1.000
_cell.angle_alpha   90.00
_cell.angle_beta   90.00
_cell.angle_gamma   90.00
#
_symmetry.space_group_name_H-M   'P 1'
#
loop_
_entity.id
_entity.type
_entity.pdbx_description
1 polymer ?
#
loop_
_entity_poly.entity_id
_entity_poly.type
_entity_poly.pdbx_seq_one_letter_code
_entity_poly.pdbx_strand_id
1 'polypeptide(L)'
;MPQVRIIAKNFMDMVASLPAIKLDMLYRNQFICEAILRSLPPLAKKYVLQMLYIDVPITSKSLMEWVLADGSSKHKVAIDWLIQLRILEVVDRKKETTYKLNPTFQTNLRKHLVYG
;
A
#
# COMPACT_ATOMS: atom_id res chain seq x y z
N MET A 1 20.36 29.44 -10.90
CA MET A 1 19.75 28.10 -10.73
C MET A 1 19.78 27.76 -9.24
N PRO A 2 18.65 27.73 -8.52
CA PRO A 2 18.65 27.29 -7.13
C PRO A 2 18.61 25.76 -7.06
N GLN A 3 19.50 25.17 -6.28
CA GLN A 3 19.47 23.74 -5.96
C GLN A 3 18.27 23.45 -5.06
N VAL A 4 17.29 22.74 -5.61
CA VAL A 4 16.15 22.25 -4.83
C VAL A 4 16.62 21.02 -4.04
N ARG A 5 16.90 21.21 -2.74
CA ARG A 5 17.09 20.11 -1.79
C ARG A 5 15.72 19.47 -1.53
N ILE A 6 15.51 18.25 -2.01
CA ILE A 6 14.35 17.43 -1.66
C ILE A 6 14.57 16.98 -0.20
N ILE A 7 13.98 17.71 0.74
CA ILE A 7 13.92 17.28 2.15
C ILE A 7 12.66 16.43 2.27
N ALA A 8 12.79 15.11 2.14
CA ALA A 8 11.74 14.22 2.64
C ALA A 8 11.71 14.37 4.17
N LYS A 9 10.74 15.14 4.69
CA LYS A 9 10.58 15.35 6.15
C LYS A 9 10.09 14.08 6.86
N ASN A 10 9.60 13.08 6.12
CA ASN A 10 9.03 11.85 6.65
C ASN A 10 9.45 10.63 5.79
N PHE A 11 9.71 9.48 6.43
CA PHE A 11 10.17 8.24 5.76
C PHE A 11 9.20 7.80 4.65
N MET A 12 7.90 7.91 4.90
CA MET A 12 6.86 7.52 3.95
C MET A 12 6.85 8.39 2.69
N ASP A 13 7.10 9.70 2.81
CA ASP A 13 7.19 10.61 1.67
C ASP A 13 8.44 10.31 0.82
N MET A 14 9.56 9.95 1.47
CA MET A 14 10.76 9.50 0.77
C MET A 14 10.45 8.26 -0.07
N VAL A 15 9.84 7.24 0.53
CA VAL A 15 9.50 5.98 -0.15
C VAL A 15 8.54 6.24 -1.31
N ALA A 16 7.49 7.04 -1.10
CA ALA A 16 6.53 7.41 -2.14
C ALA A 16 7.14 8.20 -3.32
N SER A 17 8.24 8.92 -3.09
CA SER A 17 8.96 9.66 -4.15
C SER A 17 9.83 8.77 -5.05
N LEU A 18 10.04 7.50 -4.70
CA LEU A 18 10.93 6.61 -5.44
C LEU A 18 10.28 6.12 -6.74
N PRO A 19 11.08 5.95 -7.81
CA PRO A 19 10.62 5.29 -9.02
C PRO A 19 10.13 3.87 -8.75
N ALA A 20 9.15 3.44 -9.55
CA ALA A 20 8.55 2.10 -9.55
C ALA A 20 9.58 0.97 -9.38
N ILE A 21 10.64 0.98 -10.18
CA ILE A 21 11.69 -0.05 -10.17
C ILE A 21 12.40 -0.11 -8.81
N LYS A 22 12.66 1.04 -8.16
CA LYS A 22 13.30 1.08 -6.85
C LYS A 22 12.37 0.59 -5.75
N LEU A 23 11.08 0.91 -5.82
CA LEU A 23 10.07 0.39 -4.89
C LEU A 23 9.97 -1.14 -4.98
N ASP A 24 9.92 -1.68 -6.19
CA ASP A 24 9.85 -3.13 -6.40
C ASP A 24 11.11 -3.85 -5.87
N MET A 25 12.29 -3.20 -5.95
CA MET A 25 13.51 -3.70 -5.31
C MET A 25 13.45 -3.63 -3.78
N LEU A 26 12.92 -2.55 -3.21
CA LEU A 26 12.75 -2.39 -1.76
C LEU A 26 11.81 -3.45 -1.19
N TYR A 27 10.71 -3.74 -1.88
CA TYR A 27 9.74 -4.77 -1.46
C TYR A 27 10.26 -6.20 -1.52
N ARG A 28 11.43 -6.45 -2.11
CA ARG A 28 12.09 -7.77 -2.01
C ARG A 28 12.64 -8.05 -0.62
N ASN A 29 12.88 -7.02 0.20
CA ASN A 29 13.37 -7.17 1.56
C ASN A 29 12.19 -7.22 2.55
N GLN A 30 12.04 -8.33 3.26
CA GLN A 30 10.96 -8.54 4.22
C GLN A 30 10.92 -7.52 5.36
N PHE A 31 12.08 -7.09 5.86
CA PHE A 31 12.17 -6.09 6.94
C PHE A 31 11.71 -4.72 6.48
N ILE A 32 11.91 -4.39 5.21
CA ILE A 32 11.40 -3.14 4.63
C ILE A 32 9.88 -3.20 4.47
N CYS A 33 9.32 -4.33 4.02
CA CYS A 33 7.87 -4.53 3.99
C CYS A 33 7.24 -4.38 5.38
N GLU A 34 7.89 -4.93 6.41
CA GLU A 34 7.47 -4.79 7.81
C GLU A 34 7.57 -3.33 8.30
N ALA A 35 8.68 -2.64 8.04
CA ALA A 35 8.85 -1.25 8.42
C ALA A 35 7.80 -0.33 7.77
N ILE A 36 7.46 -0.58 6.51
CA ILE A 36 6.41 0.14 5.79
C ILE A 36 5.04 -0.18 6.41
N LEU A 37 4.73 -1.46 6.67
CA LEU A 37 3.49 -1.84 7.37
C LEU A 37 3.38 -1.13 8.74
N ARG A 38 4.46 -1.04 9.51
CA ARG A 38 4.47 -0.31 10.80
C ARG A 38 4.22 1.19 10.63
N SER A 39 4.65 1.77 9.51
CA SER A 39 4.57 3.21 9.24
C SER A 39 3.25 3.65 8.57
N LEU A 40 2.45 2.71 8.06
CA LEU A 40 1.16 3.02 7.42
C LEU A 40 0.15 3.63 8.41
N PRO A 41 -0.83 4.42 7.94
CA PRO A 41 -1.99 4.80 8.75
C PRO A 41 -2.79 3.57 9.23
N PRO A 42 -3.50 3.63 10.38
CA PRO A 42 -4.20 2.47 10.93
C PRO A 42 -5.17 1.78 9.96
N LEU A 43 -5.91 2.56 9.17
CA LEU A 43 -6.86 2.01 8.20
C LEU A 43 -6.17 1.33 7.01
N ALA A 44 -5.05 1.89 6.54
CA ALA A 44 -4.26 1.29 5.47
C ALA A 44 -3.64 -0.04 5.93
N LYS A 45 -3.15 -0.13 7.18
CA LYS A 45 -2.68 -1.40 7.78
C LYS A 45 -3.78 -2.44 7.80
N LYS A 46 -4.99 -2.07 8.24
CA LYS A 46 -6.15 -2.96 8.27
C LYS A 46 -6.40 -3.57 6.89
N TYR A 47 -6.40 -2.76 5.83
CA TYR A 47 -6.61 -3.25 4.47
C TYR A 47 -5.53 -4.21 4.00
N VAL A 48 -4.26 -3.86 4.21
CA VAL A 48 -3.14 -4.73 3.85
C VAL A 48 -3.26 -6.09 4.53
N LEU A 49 -3.58 -6.12 5.83
CA LEU A 49 -3.73 -7.36 6.59
C LEU A 49 -4.96 -8.17 6.17
N GLN A 50 -6.10 -7.52 5.94
CA GLN A 50 -7.33 -8.19 5.48
C GLN A 50 -7.18 -8.79 4.08
N MET A 51 -6.46 -8.09 3.19
CA MET A 51 -6.19 -8.55 1.83
C MET A 51 -4.99 -9.50 1.76
N LEU A 52 -4.26 -9.71 2.86
CA LEU A 52 -2.97 -10.39 2.83
C LEU A 52 -3.07 -11.78 2.24
N TYR A 53 -4.15 -12.53 2.52
CA TYR A 53 -4.39 -13.89 2.01
C TYR A 53 -5.43 -13.96 0.89
N ILE A 54 -5.82 -12.81 0.33
CA ILE A 54 -6.76 -12.75 -0.80
C ILE A 54 -5.93 -12.62 -2.08
N ASP A 55 -6.01 -13.64 -2.94
CA ASP A 55 -5.25 -13.67 -4.20
C ASP A 55 -6.03 -13.05 -5.38
N VAL A 56 -7.35 -12.89 -5.23
CA VAL A 56 -8.27 -12.35 -6.24
C VAL A 56 -8.41 -10.82 -6.06
N PRO A 57 -8.52 -10.03 -7.15
CA PRO A 57 -8.78 -8.60 -7.05
C PRO A 57 -10.12 -8.30 -6.35
N ILE A 58 -10.15 -7.26 -5.51
CA ILE A 58 -11.33 -6.81 -4.77
C ILE A 58 -11.85 -5.52 -5.38
N THR A 59 -13.17 -5.39 -5.52
CA THR A 59 -13.79 -4.18 -6.06
C THR A 59 -13.68 -3.01 -5.08
N SER A 60 -13.62 -1.78 -5.60
CA SER A 60 -13.61 -0.58 -4.77
C SER A 60 -14.85 -0.45 -3.88
N LYS A 61 -16.01 -0.95 -4.33
CA LYS A 61 -17.25 -0.94 -3.55
C LYS A 61 -17.14 -1.85 -2.32
N SER A 62 -16.67 -3.09 -2.51
CA SER A 62 -16.48 -4.02 -1.39
C SER A 62 -15.47 -3.51 -0.37
N LEU A 63 -14.41 -2.83 -0.79
CA LEU A 63 -13.44 -2.19 0.11
C LEU A 63 -14.05 -1.02 0.90
N MET A 64 -14.98 -0.28 0.30
CA MET A 64 -15.69 0.82 0.95
C MET A 64 -16.68 0.31 2.02
N GLU A 65 -17.32 -0.84 1.79
CA GLU A 65 -18.22 -1.51 2.74
C GLU A 65 -17.51 -1.95 4.04
N TRP A 66 -16.18 -2.07 4.04
CA TRP A 66 -15.41 -2.42 5.24
C TRP A 66 -15.25 -1.28 6.25
N VAL A 67 -15.86 -0.13 5.97
CA VAL A 67 -15.80 1.08 6.77
C VAL A 67 -17.22 1.55 7.09
N LEU A 68 -17.39 2.05 8.32
CA LEU A 68 -18.62 2.73 8.72
C LEU A 68 -18.80 4.04 7.94
N ALA A 69 -20.03 4.55 7.86
CA ALA A 69 -20.36 5.75 7.09
C ALA A 69 -19.45 6.96 7.40
N ASP A 70 -19.09 7.15 8.67
CA ASP A 70 -18.23 8.26 9.12
C ASP A 70 -16.76 8.13 8.71
N GLY A 71 -16.33 6.97 8.21
CA GLY A 71 -14.94 6.70 7.86
C GLY A 71 -14.59 6.91 6.39
N SER A 72 -15.52 7.39 5.56
CA SER A 72 -15.32 7.56 4.11
C SER A 72 -14.12 8.46 3.75
N SER A 73 -13.90 9.54 4.50
CA SER A 73 -12.74 10.43 4.32
C SER A 73 -11.41 9.72 4.58
N LYS A 74 -11.36 8.92 5.66
CA LYS A 74 -10.18 8.11 6.03
C LYS A 74 -9.93 7.00 5.02
N HIS A 75 -11.00 6.39 4.48
CA HIS A 75 -10.91 5.37 3.44
C HIS A 75 -10.18 5.91 2.21
N LYS A 76 -10.61 7.07 1.70
CA LYS A 76 -9.98 7.70 0.53
C LYS A 76 -8.49 7.93 0.74
N VAL A 77 -8.13 8.54 1.87
CA VAL A 77 -6.72 8.78 2.24
C VAL A 77 -5.93 7.49 2.33
N ALA A 78 -6.49 6.43 2.93
CA ALA A 78 -5.81 5.14 3.04
C ALA A 78 -5.56 4.48 1.68
N ILE A 79 -6.55 4.48 0.78
CA ILE A 79 -6.41 3.94 -0.57
C ILE A 79 -5.39 4.74 -1.38
N ASP A 80 -5.47 6.08 -1.34
CA ASP A 80 -4.53 6.96 -2.05
C ASP A 80 -3.08 6.69 -1.62
N TRP A 81 -2.84 6.55 -0.30
CA TRP A 81 -1.53 6.17 0.24
C TRP A 81 -1.05 4.79 -0.25
N LEU A 82 -1.91 3.78 -0.23
CA LEU A 82 -1.55 2.42 -0.65
C LEU A 82 -1.22 2.36 -2.16
N ILE A 83 -1.91 3.15 -2.98
CA ILE A 83 -1.64 3.28 -4.42
C ILE A 83 -0.34 4.04 -4.66
N GLN A 84 -0.09 5.16 -3.96
CA GLN A 84 1.14 5.94 -4.09
C GLN A 84 2.38 5.12 -3.75
N LEU A 85 2.30 4.29 -2.71
CA LEU A 85 3.37 3.38 -2.33
C LEU A 85 3.45 2.14 -3.23
N ARG A 86 2.52 1.96 -4.18
CA ARG A 86 2.42 0.75 -5.02
C ARG A 86 2.31 -0.54 -4.22
N ILE A 87 1.72 -0.46 -3.03
CA ILE A 87 1.33 -1.63 -2.22
C ILE A 87 0.04 -2.22 -2.79
N LEU A 88 -0.81 -1.36 -3.34
CA LEU A 88 -2.10 -1.71 -3.93
C LEU A 88 -2.10 -1.29 -5.40
N GLU A 89 -2.29 -2.27 -6.28
CA GLU A 89 -2.31 -2.13 -7.73
C GLU A 89 -3.75 -2.00 -8.22
N VAL A 90 -3.97 -1.10 -9.18
CA VAL A 90 -5.27 -0.92 -9.83
C VAL A 90 -5.29 -1.77 -11.09
N VAL A 91 -6.12 -2.81 -11.12
CA VAL A 91 -6.11 -3.85 -12.17
C VAL A 91 -7.01 -3.48 -13.35
N ASP A 92 -8.26 -3.08 -13.07
CA ASP A 92 -9.20 -2.61 -14.08
C ASP A 92 -9.74 -1.22 -13.69
N ARG A 93 -9.92 -0.35 -14.67
CA ARG A 93 -10.56 0.98 -14.53
C ARG A 93 -11.71 1.18 -15.51
N LYS A 94 -11.92 0.27 -16.48
CA LYS A 94 -12.87 0.47 -17.59
C LYS A 94 -14.32 0.17 -17.20
N LYS A 95 -14.56 -0.79 -16.32
CA LYS A 95 -15.90 -1.15 -15.83
C LYS A 95 -16.05 -0.86 -14.35
N GLU A 96 -15.14 -1.40 -13.55
CA GLU A 96 -15.14 -1.24 -12.10
C GLU A 96 -13.70 -1.20 -11.60
N THR A 97 -13.41 -0.26 -10.71
CA THR A 97 -12.07 -0.16 -10.14
C THR A 97 -11.83 -1.34 -9.21
N THR A 98 -10.88 -2.20 -9.56
CA THR A 98 -10.48 -3.36 -8.77
C THR A 98 -9.05 -3.21 -8.29
N TYR A 99 -8.83 -3.70 -7.08
CA TYR A 99 -7.59 -3.54 -6.34
C TYR A 99 -7.00 -4.89 -5.98
N LYS A 100 -5.68 -5.01 -6.13
CA LYS A 100 -4.91 -6.19 -5.73
C LYS A 100 -3.69 -5.74 -4.93
N LEU A 101 -3.24 -6.54 -3.96
CA LEU A 101 -1.94 -6.29 -3.35
C LEU A 101 -0.81 -6.57 -4.33
N ASN A 102 0.26 -5.77 -4.26
CA ASN A 102 1.49 -6.04 -4.98
C ASN A 102 2.01 -7.44 -4.60
N PRO A 103 2.17 -8.37 -5.56
CA PRO A 103 2.54 -9.76 -5.28
C PRO A 103 3.86 -9.91 -4.52
N THR A 104 4.83 -9.04 -4.80
CA THR A 104 6.14 -9.05 -4.13
C THR A 104 6.00 -8.66 -2.67
N PHE A 105 5.27 -7.57 -2.41
CA PHE A 105 4.99 -7.10 -1.06
C PHE A 105 4.19 -8.14 -0.27
N GLN A 106 3.12 -8.69 -0.88
CA GLN A 106 2.25 -9.69 -0.27
C GLN A 106 3.02 -10.96 0.12
N THR A 107 3.85 -11.49 -0.79
CA THR A 107 4.64 -12.71 -0.53
C THR A 107 5.65 -12.51 0.59
N ASN A 108 6.39 -11.40 0.57
CA ASN A 108 7.43 -11.16 1.58
C ASN A 108 6.84 -10.82 2.94
N LEU A 109 5.70 -10.11 2.99
CA LEU A 109 5.00 -9.88 4.24
C LEU A 109 4.41 -11.16 4.83
N ARG A 110 3.84 -12.05 4.01
CA ARG A 110 3.40 -13.39 4.46
C ARG A 110 4.57 -14.19 5.04
N LYS A 111 5.73 -14.21 4.36
CA LYS A 111 6.94 -14.89 4.85
C LYS A 111 7.40 -14.34 6.20
N HIS A 112 7.48 -13.01 6.31
CA HIS A 112 7.87 -12.33 7.55
C HIS A 112 6.97 -12.71 8.73
N LEU A 113 5.65 -12.72 8.52
CA LEU A 113 4.70 -13.05 9.59
C LEU A 113 4.77 -14.52 10.05
N VAL A 114 5.23 -15.43 9.19
CA VAL A 114 5.33 -16.86 9.51
C VAL A 114 6.71 -17.21 10.10
N TYR A 115 7.79 -16.64 9.56
CA TYR A 115 9.16 -17.07 9.85
C TYR A 115 9.98 -16.07 10.68
N GLY A 116 9.57 -14.80 10.76
CA GLY A 116 10.38 -13.72 11.35
C GLY A 116 11.51 -13.28 10.44
#